data_AF-A0A383BCA8-F1
#
_entry.id   AF-A0A383BCA8-F1
#
_cell.length_a   1.000
_cell.length_b   1.000
_cell.length_c   1.000
_cell.angle_alpha   90.00
_cell.angle_beta   90.00
_cell.angle_gamma   90.00
#
_symmetry.space_group_name_H-M   'P 1'
#
loop_
_entity.id
_entity.type
_entity.pdbx_description
1 polymer ?
#
loop_
_entity_poly.entity_id
_entity_poly.type
_entity_poly.pdbx_seq_one_letter_code
_entity_poly.pdbx_strand_id
1 'polypeptide(L)'
;SPGCDECDVCGGDTSTCQDCAGTPNGTATLDICGVCNGTEQPNTGICDCEGVPNGNKISDECGVCEGDGYNANCTDLDYLLQAYTDTGTCVNMDCSGVCTSAGGGSGAQTMNYYLLDADGDGWGTQAAGYHCSGEVNTIEDTGTDVDSGSGYYVSQAPDIDEDCYCQANTYADCYDCLGNCRYLSNGTESPDYIGGTLTGIGCVEGNLSSSPGCDACGVCDGSGVPTWYADSDGDGLGNSSSTTDS
;
A
#
# COMPACT_ATOMS: atom_id res chain seq x y z
N SER A 1 34.93 66.39 -37.40
CA SER A 1 34.79 65.01 -37.85
C SER A 1 33.47 64.46 -37.36
N PRO A 2 32.76 63.64 -38.15
CA PRO A 2 31.82 62.71 -37.54
C PRO A 2 32.63 61.88 -36.53
N GLY A 3 32.14 61.77 -35.29
CA GLY A 3 32.80 60.95 -34.29
C GLY A 3 32.86 59.49 -34.77
N CYS A 4 33.97 58.81 -34.49
CA CYS A 4 33.99 57.36 -34.61
C CYS A 4 33.47 56.77 -33.31
N ASP A 5 32.81 55.61 -33.40
CA ASP A 5 32.23 54.93 -32.26
C ASP A 5 33.30 54.17 -31.45
N GLU A 6 32.89 53.50 -30.38
CA GLU A 6 33.74 52.69 -29.49
C GLU A 6 34.39 51.48 -30.19
N CYS A 7 34.00 51.18 -31.43
CA CYS A 7 34.59 50.18 -32.30
C CYS A 7 35.55 50.78 -33.36
N ASP A 8 35.89 52.07 -33.22
CA ASP A 8 36.66 52.86 -34.19
C ASP A 8 36.01 52.92 -35.59
N VAL A 9 34.69 52.72 -35.68
CA VAL A 9 33.93 52.82 -36.93
C VAL A 9 33.33 54.22 -37.06
N CYS A 10 33.79 54.99 -38.05
CA CYS A 10 33.32 56.35 -38.23
C CYS A 10 31.91 56.40 -38.82
N GLY A 11 30.97 56.98 -38.06
CA GLY A 11 29.53 56.94 -38.38
C GLY A 11 28.84 55.61 -38.02
N GLY A 12 29.49 54.73 -37.25
CA GLY A 12 28.91 53.49 -36.73
C GLY A 12 28.03 53.68 -35.48
N ASP A 13 27.50 52.56 -34.98
CA ASP A 13 26.57 52.49 -33.84
C ASP A 13 27.05 51.55 -32.71
N THR A 14 28.35 51.21 -32.68
CA THR A 14 29.02 50.28 -31.75
C THR A 14 28.71 48.80 -31.90
N SER A 15 27.82 48.38 -32.81
CA SER A 15 27.38 46.98 -32.88
C SER A 15 28.45 45.97 -33.35
N THR A 16 29.49 46.43 -34.07
CA THR A 16 30.42 45.53 -34.77
C THR A 16 31.50 44.89 -33.90
N CYS A 17 31.77 45.44 -32.72
CA CYS A 17 32.80 44.96 -31.79
C CYS A 17 32.26 44.63 -30.39
N GLN A 18 30.94 44.58 -30.24
CA GLN A 18 30.33 44.15 -28.98
C GLN A 18 30.62 42.67 -28.73
N ASP A 19 31.05 42.37 -27.52
CA ASP A 19 31.08 40.99 -27.02
C ASP A 19 29.65 40.47 -26.78
N CYS A 20 29.49 39.23 -26.33
CA CYS A 20 28.14 38.67 -26.12
C CYS A 20 27.32 39.38 -25.03
N ALA A 21 27.95 40.21 -24.18
CA ALA A 21 27.31 40.99 -23.13
C ALA A 21 26.99 42.41 -23.60
N GLY A 22 27.23 42.73 -24.88
CA GLY A 22 27.00 44.06 -25.45
C GLY A 22 28.11 45.06 -25.10
N THR A 23 29.26 44.61 -24.58
CA THR A 23 30.38 45.49 -24.23
C THR A 23 31.34 45.63 -25.42
N PRO A 24 31.53 46.85 -25.98
CA PRO A 24 32.51 47.07 -27.05
C PRO A 24 33.92 46.65 -26.62
N ASN A 25 34.58 45.82 -27.44
CA ASN A 25 35.89 45.24 -27.16
C ASN A 25 35.99 44.50 -25.81
N GLY A 26 34.86 44.03 -25.27
CA GLY A 26 34.81 43.20 -24.07
C GLY A 26 35.32 41.78 -24.33
N THR A 27 35.49 41.01 -23.26
CA THR A 27 36.05 39.65 -23.32
C THR A 27 35.00 38.55 -23.18
N ALA A 28 33.71 38.91 -23.11
CA ALA A 28 32.66 37.92 -22.87
C ALA A 28 32.43 37.02 -24.09
N THR A 29 32.39 35.71 -23.88
CA THR A 29 32.11 34.72 -24.94
C THR A 29 30.87 33.90 -24.61
N LEU A 30 30.15 33.47 -25.65
CA LEU A 30 29.10 32.47 -25.47
C LEU A 30 29.72 31.15 -25.04
N ASP A 31 29.09 30.45 -24.09
CA ASP A 31 29.37 29.03 -23.86
C ASP A 31 28.73 28.17 -24.96
N ILE A 32 28.92 26.85 -24.87
CA ILE A 32 28.36 25.91 -25.85
C ILE A 32 26.82 25.90 -25.85
N CYS A 33 26.21 26.39 -24.78
CA CYS A 33 24.77 26.53 -24.60
C CYS A 33 24.25 27.91 -25.01
N GLY A 34 25.07 28.73 -25.69
CA GLY A 34 24.68 30.05 -26.17
C GLY A 34 24.39 31.07 -25.06
N VAL A 35 24.88 30.84 -23.84
CA VAL A 35 24.79 31.78 -22.72
C VAL A 35 26.08 32.59 -22.64
N CYS A 36 25.97 33.91 -22.59
CA CYS A 36 27.13 34.80 -22.50
C CYS A 36 27.84 34.67 -21.15
N ASN A 37 29.17 34.43 -21.17
CA ASN A 37 29.95 34.00 -20.00
C ASN A 37 29.30 32.83 -19.25
N GLY A 38 28.58 31.99 -19.98
CA GLY A 38 27.95 30.81 -19.43
C GLY A 38 28.98 29.77 -18.98
N THR A 39 28.48 28.77 -18.26
CA THR A 39 29.30 27.69 -17.69
C THR A 39 28.82 26.32 -18.15
N GLU A 40 28.16 26.27 -19.32
CA GLU A 40 27.61 25.04 -19.92
C GLU A 40 26.50 24.43 -19.04
N GLN A 41 25.70 25.30 -18.40
CA GLN A 41 24.64 24.86 -17.48
C GLN A 41 23.50 24.17 -18.25
N PRO A 42 22.86 23.16 -17.64
CA PRO A 42 21.71 22.49 -18.21
C PRO A 42 20.47 23.40 -18.28
N ASN A 43 19.49 23.01 -19.09
CA ASN A 43 18.16 23.63 -19.19
C ASN A 43 18.17 25.12 -19.59
N THR A 44 19.12 25.56 -20.42
CA THR A 44 19.21 26.97 -20.89
C THR A 44 18.37 27.26 -22.14
N GLY A 45 17.66 26.26 -22.67
CA GLY A 45 16.86 26.35 -23.90
C GLY A 45 17.64 26.01 -25.17
N ILE A 46 18.97 26.13 -25.16
CA ILE A 46 19.86 25.55 -26.18
C ILE A 46 20.41 24.22 -25.70
N CYS A 47 20.79 24.12 -24.43
CA CYS A 47 21.21 22.87 -23.82
C CYS A 47 20.05 22.15 -23.15
N ASP A 48 20.09 20.82 -23.25
CA ASP A 48 19.18 19.93 -22.56
C ASP A 48 19.53 19.80 -21.07
N CYS A 49 18.88 18.90 -20.35
CA CYS A 49 19.12 18.73 -18.91
C CYS A 49 20.47 18.09 -18.55
N GLU A 50 21.24 17.57 -19.51
CA GLU A 50 22.64 17.14 -19.29
C GLU A 50 23.66 18.20 -19.71
N GLY A 51 23.21 19.39 -20.14
CA GLY A 51 24.10 20.41 -20.68
C GLY A 51 24.52 20.15 -22.12
N VAL A 52 23.81 19.27 -22.86
CA VAL A 52 24.14 18.94 -24.25
C VAL A 52 23.42 19.93 -25.20
N PRO A 53 24.16 20.66 -26.05
CA PRO A 53 23.55 21.58 -27.03
C PRO A 53 22.68 20.86 -28.04
N ASN A 54 21.46 21.36 -28.24
CA ASN A 54 20.41 20.75 -29.05
C ASN A 54 20.10 19.29 -28.66
N GLY A 55 20.45 18.90 -27.44
CA GLY A 55 19.99 17.65 -26.85
C GLY A 55 18.48 17.69 -26.63
N ASN A 56 17.89 16.51 -26.43
CA ASN A 56 16.44 16.35 -26.29
C ASN A 56 16.03 15.80 -24.92
N LYS A 57 16.97 15.69 -23.98
CA LYS A 57 16.68 15.20 -22.63
C LYS A 57 15.95 16.27 -21.82
N ILE A 58 14.96 15.84 -21.05
CA ILE A 58 14.10 16.72 -20.25
C ILE A 58 14.20 16.30 -18.78
N SER A 59 14.21 17.27 -17.87
CA SER A 59 14.14 16.99 -16.43
C SER A 59 12.72 16.61 -16.05
N ASP A 60 12.58 15.63 -15.17
CA ASP A 60 11.30 15.29 -14.55
C ASP A 60 10.90 16.32 -13.47
N GLU A 61 9.79 16.06 -12.78
CA GLU A 61 9.28 16.90 -11.69
C GLU A 61 10.21 16.97 -10.47
N CYS A 62 11.18 16.07 -10.35
CA CYS A 62 12.25 16.09 -9.34
C CYS A 62 13.50 16.84 -9.80
N GLY A 63 13.51 17.36 -11.03
CA GLY A 63 14.68 18.00 -11.61
C GLY A 63 15.75 17.00 -12.05
N VAL A 64 15.42 15.70 -12.12
CA VAL A 64 16.32 14.65 -12.57
C VAL A 64 16.21 14.52 -14.08
N CYS A 65 17.35 14.60 -14.76
CA CYS A 65 17.40 14.48 -16.21
C CYS A 65 17.06 13.04 -16.65
N GLU A 66 16.08 12.88 -17.54
CA GLU A 66 15.50 11.57 -17.90
C GLU A 66 15.06 10.74 -16.68
N GLY A 67 14.62 11.42 -15.62
CA GLY A 67 14.02 10.78 -14.45
C GLY A 67 12.66 10.16 -14.75
N ASP A 68 12.07 9.56 -13.72
CA ASP A 68 10.95 8.64 -13.87
C ASP A 68 9.57 9.24 -13.63
N GLY A 69 9.46 10.56 -13.50
CA GLY A 69 8.26 11.41 -13.66
C GLY A 69 6.86 10.86 -13.29
N TYR A 70 6.16 11.55 -12.39
CA TYR A 70 4.96 11.05 -11.69
C TYR A 70 3.88 10.37 -12.57
N ASN A 71 3.10 11.20 -13.28
CA ASN A 71 1.82 10.82 -13.88
C ASN A 71 1.97 9.89 -15.08
N ALA A 72 3.16 9.88 -15.70
CA ALA A 72 3.41 9.07 -16.88
C ALA A 72 3.81 7.64 -16.53
N ASN A 73 4.36 7.43 -15.33
CA ASN A 73 5.17 6.26 -15.03
C ASN A 73 4.88 5.70 -13.63
N CYS A 74 5.02 6.53 -12.59
CA CYS A 74 5.00 6.06 -11.19
C CYS A 74 3.61 5.71 -10.66
N THR A 75 2.57 5.98 -11.45
CA THR A 75 1.18 5.53 -11.23
C THR A 75 0.73 4.50 -12.26
N ASP A 76 1.59 4.12 -13.23
CA ASP A 76 1.28 3.17 -14.29
C ASP A 76 1.93 1.82 -13.98
N LEU A 77 1.11 0.84 -13.60
CA LEU A 77 1.58 -0.49 -13.26
C LEU A 77 2.27 -1.21 -14.43
N ASP A 78 1.76 -1.06 -15.65
CA ASP A 78 2.34 -1.73 -16.82
C ASP A 78 3.75 -1.17 -17.09
N TYR A 79 3.93 0.13 -16.92
CA TYR A 79 5.24 0.76 -16.99
C TYR A 79 6.16 0.26 -15.88
N LEU A 80 5.71 0.25 -14.61
CA LEU A 80 6.50 -0.21 -13.48
C LEU A 80 6.97 -1.66 -13.65
N LEU A 81 6.09 -2.55 -14.13
CA LEU A 81 6.43 -3.95 -14.38
C LEU A 81 7.39 -4.15 -15.57
N GLN A 82 7.51 -3.17 -16.47
CA GLN A 82 8.44 -3.24 -17.62
C GLN A 82 9.78 -2.55 -17.33
N ALA A 83 9.75 -1.38 -16.71
CA ALA A 83 10.92 -0.54 -16.44
C ALA A 83 11.61 -0.90 -15.11
N TYR A 84 10.84 -1.37 -14.13
CA TYR A 84 11.29 -1.64 -12.76
C TYR A 84 10.92 -3.05 -12.29
N THR A 85 11.20 -4.05 -13.13
CA THR A 85 10.86 -5.47 -12.88
C THR A 85 11.24 -6.01 -11.49
N ASP A 86 12.34 -5.54 -10.92
CA ASP A 86 12.84 -6.02 -9.62
C ASP A 86 12.15 -5.37 -8.42
N THR A 87 11.73 -4.11 -8.54
CA THR A 87 11.23 -3.30 -7.40
C THR A 87 9.75 -2.98 -7.51
N GLY A 88 9.19 -2.97 -8.71
CA GLY A 88 7.82 -2.50 -8.97
C GLY A 88 7.60 -1.03 -8.64
N THR A 89 8.68 -0.25 -8.49
CA THR A 89 8.63 1.14 -8.00
C THR A 89 9.62 2.01 -8.73
N CYS A 90 9.21 3.25 -9.00
CA CYS A 90 10.08 4.32 -9.47
C CYS A 90 11.23 4.58 -8.47
N VAL A 91 12.36 5.01 -9.01
CA VAL A 91 13.58 5.38 -8.31
C VAL A 91 13.56 6.82 -7.82
N ASN A 92 13.25 7.81 -8.66
CA ASN A 92 13.40 9.24 -8.33
C ASN A 92 12.14 9.84 -7.72
N MET A 93 10.99 9.26 -8.01
CA MET A 93 9.71 9.69 -7.48
C MET A 93 8.90 8.53 -6.89
N ASP A 94 8.13 8.80 -5.85
CA ASP A 94 7.25 7.81 -5.22
C ASP A 94 5.84 7.83 -5.84
N CYS A 95 5.01 6.85 -5.53
CA CYS A 95 3.67 6.73 -6.13
C CYS A 95 2.66 7.80 -5.68
N SER A 96 3.06 8.72 -4.79
CA SER A 96 2.25 9.87 -4.37
C SER A 96 2.67 11.18 -5.05
N GLY A 97 3.66 11.12 -5.94
CA GLY A 97 4.21 12.28 -6.65
C GLY A 97 5.25 13.05 -5.85
N VAL A 98 5.83 12.44 -4.83
CA VAL A 98 6.88 13.04 -4.01
C VAL A 98 8.23 12.46 -4.40
N CYS A 99 9.20 13.33 -4.64
CA CYS A 99 10.57 12.90 -4.95
C CYS A 99 11.15 12.04 -3.83
N THR A 100 11.70 10.88 -4.17
CA THR A 100 12.41 10.01 -3.23
C THR A 100 13.76 10.64 -2.85
N SER A 101 14.50 9.97 -1.96
CA SER A 101 15.90 10.36 -1.68
C SER A 101 16.80 10.37 -2.92
N ALA A 102 16.53 9.54 -3.94
CA ALA A 102 17.29 9.55 -5.20
C ALA A 102 16.87 10.71 -6.11
N GLY A 103 15.63 11.19 -6.01
CA GLY A 103 15.15 12.42 -6.64
C GLY A 103 15.38 13.69 -5.82
N GLY A 104 16.11 13.62 -4.70
CA GLY A 104 16.41 14.77 -3.85
C GLY A 104 15.30 15.18 -2.87
N GLY A 105 14.30 14.33 -2.65
CA GLY A 105 13.24 14.53 -1.66
C GLY A 105 13.20 13.44 -0.57
N SER A 106 12.03 13.26 0.01
CA SER A 106 11.76 12.31 1.11
C SER A 106 10.57 11.39 0.87
N GLY A 107 10.11 11.31 -0.38
CA GLY A 107 9.07 10.37 -0.81
C GLY A 107 9.49 8.94 -0.52
N ALA A 108 8.52 8.14 -0.08
CA ALA A 108 8.72 6.78 0.37
C ALA A 108 7.53 5.85 0.06
N GLN A 109 6.49 6.37 -0.60
CA GLN A 109 5.30 5.59 -0.91
C GLN A 109 5.56 4.62 -2.06
N THR A 110 4.99 3.42 -1.97
CA THR A 110 5.18 2.35 -2.96
C THR A 110 3.86 1.86 -3.52
N MET A 111 3.85 1.46 -4.80
CA MET A 111 2.71 0.76 -5.37
C MET A 111 2.67 -0.67 -4.82
N ASN A 112 1.58 -1.02 -4.16
CA ASN A 112 1.35 -2.36 -3.62
C ASN A 112 0.03 -2.92 -4.15
N TYR A 113 -0.11 -4.24 -4.13
CA TYR A 113 -1.38 -4.91 -4.39
C TYR A 113 -2.14 -5.07 -3.09
N TYR A 114 -3.42 -4.66 -3.10
CA TYR A 114 -4.29 -4.69 -1.95
C TYR A 114 -5.53 -5.54 -2.19
N LEU A 115 -6.12 -5.95 -1.06
CA LEU A 115 -7.39 -6.62 -0.94
C LEU A 115 -8.35 -5.72 -0.18
N LEU A 116 -9.64 -5.85 -0.46
CA LEU A 116 -10.69 -5.16 0.29
C LEU A 116 -10.85 -5.87 1.64
N ASP A 117 -10.85 -5.09 2.72
CA ASP A 117 -11.22 -5.51 4.06
C ASP A 117 -12.68 -5.14 4.28
N ALA A 118 -13.59 -6.10 4.09
CA ALA A 118 -15.02 -5.84 4.13
C ALA A 118 -15.57 -5.72 5.55
N ASP A 119 -15.03 -6.44 6.53
CA ASP A 119 -15.56 -6.48 7.90
C ASP A 119 -14.78 -5.62 8.91
N GLY A 120 -13.59 -5.14 8.54
CA GLY A 120 -12.72 -4.25 9.31
C GLY A 120 -11.69 -4.96 10.18
N ASP A 121 -11.48 -6.27 10.02
CA ASP A 121 -10.59 -7.02 10.90
C ASP A 121 -9.10 -7.00 10.51
N GLY A 122 -8.79 -6.33 9.40
CA GLY A 122 -7.45 -6.20 8.86
C GLY A 122 -7.05 -7.26 7.85
N TRP A 123 -7.94 -8.17 7.46
CA TRP A 123 -7.73 -9.19 6.42
C TRP A 123 -8.63 -8.95 5.21
N GLY A 124 -8.20 -9.45 4.05
CA GLY A 124 -9.03 -9.43 2.86
C GLY A 124 -8.82 -10.67 1.98
N THR A 125 -9.83 -11.01 1.19
CA THR A 125 -9.77 -12.00 0.11
C THR A 125 -10.24 -11.44 -1.23
N GLN A 126 -11.01 -10.36 -1.25
CA GLN A 126 -11.45 -9.70 -2.48
C GLN A 126 -10.37 -8.77 -3.04
N ALA A 127 -10.01 -8.94 -4.32
CA ALA A 127 -9.08 -8.08 -5.02
C ALA A 127 -9.52 -6.61 -5.05
N ALA A 128 -8.73 -5.71 -4.46
CA ALA A 128 -8.89 -4.25 -4.60
C ALA A 128 -8.02 -3.66 -5.72
N GLY A 129 -6.88 -4.30 -6.03
CA GLY A 129 -6.00 -3.89 -7.12
C GLY A 129 -4.72 -3.22 -6.60
N TYR A 130 -4.04 -2.48 -7.48
CA TYR A 130 -2.81 -1.79 -7.12
C TYR A 130 -3.11 -0.36 -6.69
N HIS A 131 -2.60 0.01 -5.52
CA HIS A 131 -2.75 1.34 -4.94
C HIS A 131 -1.39 1.82 -4.42
N CYS A 132 -1.22 3.14 -4.36
CA CYS A 132 -0.09 3.72 -3.66
C CYS A 132 -0.26 3.57 -2.14
N SER A 133 0.79 3.23 -1.40
CA SER A 133 0.72 3.00 0.06
C SER A 133 0.34 4.22 0.90
N GLY A 134 0.28 5.41 0.30
CA GLY A 134 -0.23 6.62 0.94
C GLY A 134 -1.61 7.04 0.41
N GLU A 135 -2.27 6.20 -0.38
CA GLU A 135 -3.64 6.45 -0.81
C GLU A 135 -4.61 6.31 0.37
N VAL A 136 -5.65 7.12 0.33
CA VAL A 136 -6.75 7.09 1.30
C VAL A 136 -7.31 5.67 1.38
N ASN A 137 -7.53 5.19 2.61
CA ASN A 137 -8.03 3.86 2.96
C ASN A 137 -7.03 2.71 2.80
N THR A 138 -5.76 2.95 2.45
CA THR A 138 -4.73 1.91 2.60
C THR A 138 -4.35 1.72 4.06
N ILE A 139 -4.03 0.50 4.46
CA ILE A 139 -3.66 0.16 5.84
C ILE A 139 -2.41 0.90 6.32
N GLU A 140 -1.52 1.30 5.42
CA GLU A 140 -0.32 2.07 5.76
C GLU A 140 -0.62 3.55 6.05
N ASP A 141 -1.69 4.12 5.49
CA ASP A 141 -2.15 5.49 5.79
C ASP A 141 -2.79 5.59 7.18
N THR A 142 -3.39 4.51 7.68
CA THR A 142 -4.06 4.49 9.00
C THR A 142 -3.12 4.29 10.19
N GLY A 143 -1.87 3.89 9.94
CA GLY A 143 -0.85 3.72 10.97
C GLY A 143 -1.04 2.44 11.79
N THR A 144 -0.35 1.38 11.37
CA THR A 144 -0.10 0.13 12.10
C THR A 144 -1.32 -0.50 12.79
N ASP A 145 -1.84 -1.52 12.12
CA ASP A 145 -2.49 -2.70 12.69
C ASP A 145 -3.92 -2.55 13.23
N VAL A 146 -4.80 -3.31 12.55
CA VAL A 146 -5.93 -4.09 13.08
C VAL A 146 -7.27 -3.40 13.40
N ASP A 147 -7.43 -2.13 13.06
CA ASP A 147 -8.74 -1.45 13.15
C ASP A 147 -9.00 -0.66 11.85
N SER A 148 -8.72 -1.28 10.70
CA SER A 148 -9.18 -0.76 9.43
C SER A 148 -10.70 -0.63 9.52
N GLY A 149 -11.23 0.52 9.11
CA GLY A 149 -12.67 0.59 8.94
C GLY A 149 -13.11 -0.45 7.91
N SER A 150 -14.35 -0.91 7.98
CA SER A 150 -14.96 -1.63 6.86
C SER A 150 -14.80 -0.83 5.55
N GLY A 151 -14.33 -1.50 4.51
CA GLY A 151 -14.07 -0.93 3.18
C GLY A 151 -12.66 -0.40 2.94
N TYR A 152 -11.69 -0.73 3.80
CA TYR A 152 -10.28 -0.34 3.64
C TYR A 152 -9.52 -1.35 2.76
N TYR A 153 -8.29 -0.98 2.39
CA TYR A 153 -7.40 -1.76 1.55
C TYR A 153 -6.24 -2.31 2.38
N VAL A 154 -6.17 -3.64 2.49
CA VAL A 154 -5.20 -4.37 3.31
C VAL A 154 -4.30 -5.24 2.44
N SER A 155 -3.12 -5.58 2.96
CA SER A 155 -2.16 -6.46 2.27
C SER A 155 -2.16 -7.89 2.84
N GLN A 156 -2.82 -8.08 3.99
CA GLN A 156 -2.96 -9.35 4.69
C GLN A 156 -4.00 -10.24 4.00
N ALA A 157 -3.60 -11.48 3.71
CA ALA A 157 -4.38 -12.41 2.90
C ALA A 157 -4.03 -13.88 3.19
N PRO A 158 -4.94 -14.83 2.88
CA PRO A 158 -6.36 -14.60 2.61
C PRO A 158 -7.13 -14.44 3.92
N ASP A 159 -8.18 -13.63 3.90
CA ASP A 159 -9.23 -13.69 4.92
C ASP A 159 -9.99 -15.01 4.84
N ILE A 160 -10.37 -15.53 6.00
CA ILE A 160 -11.18 -16.72 6.15
C ILE A 160 -12.65 -16.47 5.83
N ASP A 161 -13.14 -15.24 6.02
CA ASP A 161 -14.52 -14.81 5.75
C ASP A 161 -14.73 -13.30 5.90
N GLU A 162 -15.08 -12.68 4.78
CA GLU A 162 -15.28 -11.23 4.61
C GLU A 162 -16.47 -10.64 5.38
N ASP A 163 -17.31 -11.48 6.00
CA ASP A 163 -18.45 -11.04 6.79
C ASP A 163 -18.21 -11.19 8.31
N CYS A 164 -17.02 -11.66 8.74
CA CYS A 164 -16.79 -12.16 10.09
C CYS A 164 -15.57 -11.55 10.80
N TYR A 165 -15.76 -10.37 11.40
CA TYR A 165 -14.67 -9.63 12.04
C TYR A 165 -13.83 -10.50 12.98
N CYS A 166 -12.60 -10.81 12.59
CA CYS A 166 -11.69 -11.62 13.37
C CYS A 166 -10.20 -11.47 13.02
N GLN A 167 -9.51 -10.60 13.75
CA GLN A 167 -8.07 -10.34 13.61
C GLN A 167 -7.16 -11.59 13.67
N ALA A 168 -7.58 -12.66 14.37
CA ALA A 168 -6.82 -13.90 14.48
C ALA A 168 -6.80 -14.70 13.16
N ASN A 169 -7.82 -14.52 12.32
CA ASN A 169 -7.97 -15.16 11.01
C ASN A 169 -7.78 -16.70 11.05
N THR A 170 -8.35 -17.36 12.06
CA THR A 170 -8.38 -18.82 12.15
C THR A 170 -9.78 -19.32 12.52
N TYR A 171 -10.21 -20.44 11.93
CA TYR A 171 -11.52 -21.01 12.24
C TYR A 171 -11.73 -21.28 13.75
N ALA A 172 -10.66 -21.63 14.45
CA ALA A 172 -10.69 -21.93 15.88
C ALA A 172 -10.92 -20.70 16.75
N ASP A 173 -10.37 -19.56 16.35
CA ASP A 173 -10.45 -18.32 17.14
C ASP A 173 -11.64 -17.45 16.75
N CYS A 174 -12.11 -17.57 15.51
CA CYS A 174 -13.12 -16.69 14.91
C CYS A 174 -14.55 -17.23 14.97
N TYR A 175 -14.70 -18.56 15.05
CA TYR A 175 -16.01 -19.19 15.02
C TYR A 175 -16.22 -20.08 16.22
N ASP A 176 -17.48 -20.17 16.66
CA ASP A 176 -17.92 -21.29 17.48
C ASP A 176 -18.24 -22.50 16.59
N CYS A 177 -18.60 -23.60 17.24
CA CYS A 177 -18.88 -24.84 16.56
C CYS A 177 -20.18 -24.83 15.72
N LEU A 178 -21.06 -23.84 15.90
CA LEU A 178 -22.24 -23.61 15.07
C LEU A 178 -21.89 -22.72 13.85
N GLY A 179 -20.67 -22.20 13.79
CA GLY A 179 -20.22 -21.27 12.75
C GLY A 179 -20.63 -19.83 13.01
N ASN A 180 -21.01 -19.46 14.24
CA ASN A 180 -21.26 -18.06 14.56
C ASN A 180 -19.93 -17.34 14.79
N CYS A 181 -19.82 -16.15 14.23
CA CYS A 181 -18.70 -15.25 14.44
C CYS A 181 -18.56 -14.88 15.91
N ARG A 182 -17.31 -14.85 16.38
CA ARG A 182 -16.97 -14.48 17.75
C ARG A 182 -17.25 -13.02 18.03
N TYR A 183 -16.99 -12.15 17.07
CA TYR A 183 -17.14 -10.72 17.24
C TYR A 183 -18.14 -10.14 16.24
N LEU A 184 -18.81 -9.07 16.64
CA LEU A 184 -19.51 -8.16 15.74
C LEU A 184 -18.49 -7.23 15.07
N SER A 185 -18.87 -6.54 14.00
CA SER A 185 -18.02 -5.60 13.26
C SER A 185 -17.48 -4.39 14.07
N ASN A 186 -17.88 -4.24 15.33
CA ASN A 186 -17.34 -3.25 16.26
C ASN A 186 -16.37 -3.86 17.28
N GLY A 187 -15.91 -5.09 17.05
CA GLY A 187 -15.02 -5.86 17.92
C GLY A 187 -15.65 -6.36 19.24
N THR A 188 -16.93 -6.13 19.49
CA THR A 188 -17.61 -6.67 20.68
C THR A 188 -18.01 -8.13 20.47
N GLU A 189 -18.00 -8.94 21.53
CA GLU A 189 -18.36 -10.36 21.45
C GLU A 189 -19.83 -10.51 20.99
N SER A 190 -20.04 -11.37 20.00
CA SER A 190 -21.36 -11.66 19.45
C SER A 190 -22.24 -12.36 20.49
N PRO A 191 -23.50 -11.93 20.68
CA PRO A 191 -24.43 -12.62 21.58
C PRO A 191 -24.80 -14.03 21.11
N ASP A 192 -24.59 -14.32 19.81
CA ASP A 192 -24.83 -15.63 19.21
C ASP A 192 -23.61 -16.57 19.39
N TYR A 193 -22.46 -16.06 19.85
CA TYR A 193 -21.26 -16.85 20.09
C TYR A 193 -21.38 -17.66 21.39
N ILE A 194 -21.34 -18.99 21.28
CA ILE A 194 -21.54 -19.89 22.44
C ILE A 194 -20.22 -20.33 23.13
N GLY A 195 -19.07 -19.84 22.68
CA GLY A 195 -17.73 -20.33 23.03
C GLY A 195 -17.06 -19.75 24.29
N GLY A 196 -17.66 -18.77 24.97
CA GLY A 196 -17.03 -18.04 26.08
C GLY A 196 -16.80 -18.83 27.38
N THR A 197 -17.41 -20.02 27.53
CA THR A 197 -17.45 -20.76 28.81
C THR A 197 -17.11 -22.26 28.73
N LEU A 198 -16.86 -22.80 27.54
CA LEU A 198 -16.67 -24.23 27.31
C LEU A 198 -15.24 -24.52 26.85
N THR A 199 -14.37 -24.82 27.82
CA THR A 199 -12.98 -25.25 27.53
C THR A 199 -12.97 -26.74 27.20
N GLY A 200 -12.80 -27.06 25.91
CA GLY A 200 -12.64 -28.43 25.38
C GLY A 200 -13.98 -29.15 25.27
N ILE A 201 -14.41 -29.66 24.12
CA ILE A 201 -13.72 -30.58 23.20
C ILE A 201 -14.37 -30.34 21.83
N GLY A 202 -13.61 -29.89 20.82
CA GLY A 202 -14.13 -29.44 19.52
C GLY A 202 -15.14 -30.38 18.84
N CYS A 203 -16.07 -29.79 18.09
CA CYS A 203 -17.16 -30.52 17.44
C CYS A 203 -16.70 -31.04 16.08
N VAL A 204 -17.13 -32.25 15.73
CA VAL A 204 -16.78 -32.93 14.47
C VAL A 204 -18.09 -33.12 13.69
N GLU A 205 -18.26 -32.64 12.45
CA GLU A 205 -17.46 -32.91 11.24
C GLU A 205 -17.45 -31.69 10.29
N GLY A 206 -16.27 -31.23 9.82
CA GLY A 206 -16.09 -30.05 8.96
C GLY A 206 -14.89 -29.17 9.37
N ASN A 207 -14.71 -27.98 8.77
CA ASN A 207 -13.59 -27.05 9.05
C ASN A 207 -13.58 -26.47 10.49
N LEU A 208 -14.57 -26.78 11.33
CA LEU A 208 -14.76 -26.22 12.67
C LEU A 208 -14.29 -27.15 13.81
N SER A 209 -13.44 -28.14 13.50
CA SER A 209 -13.02 -29.20 14.43
C SER A 209 -12.29 -28.75 15.71
N SER A 210 -11.89 -27.47 15.78
CA SER A 210 -11.20 -26.84 16.90
C SER A 210 -11.93 -25.62 17.46
N SER A 211 -13.14 -25.34 16.98
CA SER A 211 -13.93 -24.16 17.38
C SER A 211 -14.60 -24.37 18.75
N PRO A 212 -14.58 -23.37 19.66
CA PRO A 212 -15.23 -23.43 20.98
C PRO A 212 -16.75 -23.63 20.92
N GLY A 213 -17.37 -24.03 22.05
CA GLY A 213 -18.84 -24.14 22.17
C GLY A 213 -19.43 -25.55 22.23
N CYS A 214 -18.57 -26.57 22.30
CA CYS A 214 -18.97 -27.97 22.33
C CYS A 214 -19.00 -28.53 23.76
N ASP A 215 -19.86 -29.51 23.98
CA ASP A 215 -19.92 -30.26 25.24
C ASP A 215 -18.91 -31.43 25.27
N ALA A 216 -18.88 -32.15 26.40
CA ALA A 216 -17.98 -33.30 26.59
C ALA A 216 -18.20 -34.45 25.59
N CYS A 217 -19.35 -34.48 24.91
CA CYS A 217 -19.72 -35.46 23.89
C CYS A 217 -19.41 -34.97 22.47
N GLY A 218 -18.83 -33.77 22.31
CA GLY A 218 -18.57 -33.16 21.01
C GLY A 218 -19.82 -32.62 20.32
N VAL A 219 -20.90 -32.34 21.08
CA VAL A 219 -22.14 -31.76 20.57
C VAL A 219 -22.14 -30.24 20.81
N CYS A 220 -22.43 -29.47 19.76
CA CYS A 220 -22.58 -28.01 19.86
C CYS A 220 -23.72 -27.61 20.78
N ASP A 221 -23.47 -26.62 21.65
CA ASP A 221 -24.45 -26.12 22.63
C ASP A 221 -25.06 -27.26 23.49
N GLY A 222 -24.30 -28.35 23.66
CA GLY A 222 -24.74 -29.51 24.40
C GLY A 222 -24.77 -29.27 25.91
N SER A 223 -25.71 -29.89 26.62
CA SER A 223 -25.83 -29.78 28.07
C SER A 223 -24.73 -30.53 28.84
N GLY A 224 -23.89 -31.32 28.15
CA GLY A 224 -22.70 -31.96 28.72
C GLY A 224 -22.92 -33.11 29.70
N VAL A 225 -24.18 -33.51 29.96
CA VAL A 225 -24.47 -34.64 30.86
C VAL A 225 -25.07 -35.83 30.11
N PRO A 226 -24.33 -36.94 29.93
CA PRO A 226 -24.96 -38.20 29.57
C PRO A 226 -25.92 -38.61 30.70
N THR A 227 -27.20 -38.76 30.39
CA THR A 227 -28.19 -39.27 31.35
C THR A 227 -28.00 -40.78 31.47
N TRP A 228 -27.54 -41.24 32.63
CA TRP A 228 -27.37 -42.67 32.91
C TRP A 228 -28.63 -43.22 33.59
N TYR A 229 -29.12 -44.34 33.06
CA TYR A 229 -30.23 -45.07 33.64
C TYR A 229 -29.70 -46.28 34.40
N ALA A 230 -30.10 -46.47 35.64
CA ALA A 230 -29.69 -47.63 36.41
C ALA A 230 -30.27 -48.93 35.80
N ASP A 231 -29.40 -49.84 35.38
CA ASP A 231 -29.74 -51.21 34.98
C ASP A 231 -29.80 -52.08 36.24
N SER A 232 -31.02 -52.34 36.71
CA SER A 232 -31.25 -53.05 37.98
C SER A 232 -31.37 -54.56 37.82
N ASP A 233 -31.66 -55.05 36.62
CA ASP A 233 -31.88 -56.46 36.29
C ASP A 233 -30.81 -57.07 35.37
N GLY A 234 -29.85 -56.26 34.92
CA GLY A 234 -28.61 -56.69 34.26
C GLY A 234 -28.78 -57.10 32.80
N ASP A 235 -29.82 -56.59 32.13
CA ASP A 235 -30.13 -56.92 30.74
C ASP A 235 -29.52 -55.94 29.73
N GLY A 236 -28.81 -54.90 30.22
CA GLY A 236 -28.20 -53.86 29.41
C GLY A 236 -29.13 -52.70 29.06
N LEU A 237 -30.35 -52.64 29.61
CA LEU A 237 -31.31 -51.56 29.43
C LEU A 237 -31.63 -50.91 30.78
N GLY A 238 -31.28 -49.63 30.93
CA GLY A 238 -31.54 -48.92 32.18
C GLY A 238 -32.98 -48.42 32.32
N ASN A 239 -33.42 -48.25 33.58
CA ASN A 239 -34.77 -47.81 33.93
C ASN A 239 -34.92 -46.27 33.85
N SER A 240 -35.87 -45.79 33.04
CA SER A 240 -36.20 -44.36 32.88
C SER A 240 -36.77 -43.68 34.14
N SER A 241 -37.20 -44.45 35.13
CA SER A 241 -37.69 -43.97 36.43
C SER A 241 -36.59 -43.80 37.48
N SER A 242 -35.36 -44.18 37.15
CA SER A 242 -34.18 -43.99 38.00
C SER A 242 -33.06 -43.35 37.17
N THR A 243 -33.21 -42.06 36.95
CA THR A 243 -32.15 -41.22 36.43
C THR A 243 -31.23 -40.85 37.58
N THR A 244 -29.94 -41.02 37.38
CA THR A 244 -28.92 -40.36 38.19
C THR A 244 -28.27 -39.31 37.32
N ASP A 245 -28.51 -38.05 37.66
CA ASP A 245 -27.64 -36.97 37.22
C ASP A 245 -26.33 -37.12 37.98
N SER A 246 -25.22 -37.14 37.25
CA SER A 246 -23.89 -36.94 37.85
C SER A 246 -23.52 -35.48 37.76
#